data_AF-A0A7S7QUJ1-F1
#
_entry.id   AF-A0A7S7QUJ1-F1
#
_cell.length_a   1.000
_cell.length_b   1.000
_cell.length_c   1.000
_cell.angle_alpha   90.00
_cell.angle_beta   90.00
_cell.angle_gamma   90.00
#
_symmetry.space_group_name_H-M   'P 1'
#
loop_
_entity.id
_entity.type
_entity.pdbx_description
1 polymer ?
#
loop_
_entity_poly.entity_id
_entity_poly.type
_entity_poly.pdbx_seq_one_letter_code
_entity_poly.pdbx_strand_id
1 'polypeptide(L)'
;MSEQISDRQQLSGGVLERVQAMLPARFRRGAAVVPVVRLAGVIGAVTPLRPGMTLSGVAKMLERAFGTRNAKAVALVINSPGGSPVQSRQIYLRIRQLAAEKKLPVLVFVEDVAASGGYMIACAGDEIYCDPSSILGSIGVVGGSFGFQEAIKKIGIERRLYTAGIHKATLDPFLPENPDDVARLKAIQREIHAIFIALVKQSRGGRLKGAEDELFTGEYWAGETAVGLGLADGIGDLRSTLRARYGDKVLTPVIAPASGMLSGLLGRRAPGAGSLSALDGIAALPDDLISALETRAIWAKFGF
;
A
#
# COMPACT_ATOMS: atom_id res chain seq x y z
N MET A 1 65.52 -6.41 -9.11
CA MET A 1 64.88 -5.36 -8.29
C MET A 1 63.37 -5.22 -8.55
N SER A 2 62.76 -6.02 -9.45
CA SER A 2 61.33 -5.98 -9.79
C SER A 2 60.46 -6.96 -9.00
N GLU A 3 61.02 -8.00 -8.37
CA GLU A 3 60.24 -9.02 -7.65
C GLU A 3 59.77 -8.57 -6.26
N GLN A 4 60.48 -7.65 -5.59
CA GLN A 4 60.11 -7.21 -4.23
C GLN A 4 58.93 -6.22 -4.17
N ILE A 5 58.48 -5.69 -5.32
CA ILE A 5 57.36 -4.74 -5.38
C ILE A 5 56.02 -5.48 -5.48
N SER A 6 56.01 -6.69 -6.05
CA SER A 6 54.80 -7.53 -6.22
C SER A 6 54.27 -8.08 -4.89
N ASP A 7 55.14 -8.56 -4.01
CA ASP A 7 54.74 -9.18 -2.74
C ASP A 7 54.10 -8.19 -1.75
N ARG A 8 54.50 -6.91 -1.77
CA ARG A 8 53.90 -5.87 -0.91
C ARG A 8 52.46 -5.50 -1.33
N GLN A 9 52.11 -5.64 -2.61
CA GLN A 9 50.76 -5.38 -3.09
C GLN A 9 49.79 -6.55 -2.80
N GLN A 10 50.27 -7.80 -2.82
CA GLN A 10 49.45 -8.96 -2.46
C GLN A 10 49.20 -9.06 -0.95
N LEU A 11 50.19 -8.74 -0.11
CA LEU A 11 50.03 -8.77 1.36
C LEU A 11 49.10 -7.65 1.89
N SER A 12 49.04 -6.49 1.22
CA SER A 12 48.16 -5.38 1.62
C SER A 12 46.68 -5.63 1.30
N GLY A 13 46.37 -6.36 0.22
CA GLY A 13 45.00 -6.74 -0.16
C GLY A 13 44.32 -7.66 0.88
N GLY A 14 45.04 -8.67 1.37
CA GLY A 14 44.51 -9.63 2.35
C GLY A 14 44.27 -9.03 3.75
N VAL A 15 45.06 -8.05 4.16
CA VAL A 15 44.86 -7.34 5.44
C VAL A 15 43.67 -6.38 5.36
N LEU A 16 43.52 -5.65 4.25
CA LEU A 16 42.38 -4.76 4.03
C LEU A 16 41.04 -5.53 3.93
N GLU A 17 41.02 -6.70 3.28
CA GLU A 17 39.83 -7.57 3.24
C GLU A 17 39.48 -8.12 4.62
N ARG A 18 40.47 -8.54 5.42
CA ARG A 18 40.24 -9.02 6.80
C ARG A 18 39.73 -7.91 7.72
N VAL A 19 40.25 -6.69 7.58
CA VAL A 19 39.76 -5.51 8.33
C VAL A 19 38.34 -5.12 7.88
N GLN A 20 38.03 -5.18 6.57
CA GLN A 20 36.66 -5.00 6.09
C GLN A 20 35.70 -6.11 6.59
N ALA A 21 36.15 -7.36 6.69
CA ALA A 21 35.34 -8.45 7.23
C ALA A 21 34.98 -8.24 8.71
N MET A 22 35.85 -7.59 9.49
CA MET A 22 35.58 -7.23 10.89
C MET A 22 34.69 -6.00 11.08
N LEU A 23 34.53 -5.15 10.05
CA LEU A 23 33.59 -4.02 10.11
C LEU A 23 32.14 -4.52 10.01
N PRO A 24 31.20 -3.93 10.79
CA PRO A 24 29.77 -4.19 10.63
C PRO A 24 29.37 -4.01 9.16
N ALA A 25 28.50 -4.87 8.63
CA ALA A 25 28.14 -4.90 7.19
C ALA A 25 27.80 -3.51 6.60
N ARG A 26 27.22 -2.62 7.41
CA ARG A 26 26.90 -1.22 7.07
C ARG A 26 28.11 -0.30 6.76
N PHE A 27 29.32 -0.68 7.18
CA PHE A 27 30.57 0.07 6.98
C PHE A 27 31.53 -0.59 6.00
N ARG A 28 31.20 -1.78 5.49
CA ARG A 28 31.99 -2.44 4.44
C ARG A 28 31.83 -1.66 3.14
N ARG A 29 32.94 -1.17 2.58
CA ARG A 29 32.95 -0.55 1.25
C ARG A 29 32.53 -1.61 0.22
N GLY A 30 31.45 -1.37 -0.53
CA GLY A 30 31.09 -2.16 -1.71
C GLY A 30 29.69 -2.78 -1.75
N ALA A 31 28.96 -2.88 -0.63
CA ALA A 31 27.59 -3.39 -0.65
C ALA A 31 26.59 -2.25 -0.95
N ALA A 32 25.81 -2.39 -2.01
CA ALA A 32 24.68 -1.50 -2.27
C ALA A 32 23.64 -1.61 -1.15
N VAL A 33 23.02 -0.49 -0.77
CA VAL A 33 21.96 -0.47 0.25
C VAL A 33 20.66 -0.05 -0.41
N VAL A 34 19.60 -0.83 -0.19
CA VAL A 34 18.24 -0.55 -0.67
C VAL A 34 17.27 -0.74 0.50
N PRO A 35 16.94 0.32 1.27
CA PRO A 35 15.95 0.22 2.34
C PRO A 35 14.59 -0.23 1.80
N VAL A 36 13.92 -1.10 2.56
CA VAL A 36 12.63 -1.69 2.21
C VAL A 36 11.55 -1.15 3.14
N VAL A 37 10.46 -0.65 2.56
CA VAL A 37 9.25 -0.23 3.29
C VAL A 37 8.09 -1.10 2.88
N ARG A 38 7.38 -1.68 3.86
CA ARG A 38 6.17 -2.48 3.62
C ARG A 38 4.93 -1.61 3.83
N LEU A 39 4.07 -1.54 2.83
CA LEU A 39 2.82 -0.80 2.79
C LEU A 39 1.69 -1.80 2.58
N ALA A 40 1.10 -2.29 3.68
CA ALA A 40 0.13 -3.37 3.67
C ALA A 40 -1.18 -2.99 4.36
N GLY A 41 -2.29 -3.54 3.86
CA GLY A 41 -3.63 -3.37 4.41
C GLY A 41 -4.48 -2.31 3.71
N VAL A 42 -5.68 -2.09 4.25
CA VAL A 42 -6.63 -1.09 3.73
C VAL A 42 -6.12 0.32 4.01
N ILE A 43 -6.34 1.23 3.08
CA ILE A 43 -5.87 2.62 3.15
C ILE A 43 -6.96 3.52 3.76
N GLY A 44 -6.60 4.33 4.76
CA GLY A 44 -7.49 5.27 5.44
C GLY A 44 -8.04 4.79 6.78
N ALA A 45 -8.86 5.62 7.40
CA ALA A 45 -9.52 5.27 8.66
C ALA A 45 -10.68 4.30 8.37
N VAL A 46 -10.39 3.00 8.43
CA VAL A 46 -11.40 1.94 8.30
C VAL A 46 -12.21 1.80 9.58
N THR A 47 -11.58 1.65 10.75
CA THR A 47 -12.28 1.65 12.05
C THR A 47 -11.48 2.33 13.16
N PRO A 48 -12.13 2.75 14.28
CA PRO A 48 -11.44 3.39 15.41
C PRO A 48 -10.36 2.52 16.07
N LEU A 49 -10.53 1.20 16.08
CA LEU A 49 -9.60 0.26 16.74
C LEU A 49 -8.54 -0.33 15.80
N ARG A 50 -8.82 -0.40 14.49
CA ARG A 50 -7.86 -0.82 13.46
C ARG A 50 -7.74 0.26 12.39
N PRO A 51 -6.99 1.34 12.67
CA PRO A 51 -6.74 2.34 11.65
C PRO A 51 -5.97 1.70 10.50
N GLY A 52 -6.47 1.88 9.28
CA GLY A 52 -5.77 1.46 8.08
C GLY A 52 -4.54 2.34 7.84
N MET A 53 -3.89 2.10 6.71
CA MET A 53 -2.70 2.85 6.31
C MET A 53 -3.06 4.31 6.02
N THR A 54 -2.45 5.25 6.74
CA THR A 54 -2.58 6.69 6.52
C THR A 54 -1.22 7.32 6.29
N LEU A 55 -1.19 8.50 5.66
CA LEU A 55 0.05 9.27 5.51
C LEU A 55 0.71 9.52 6.86
N SER A 56 -0.04 9.91 7.89
CA SER A 56 0.52 10.18 9.22
C SER A 56 1.18 8.94 9.84
N GLY A 57 0.62 7.75 9.59
CA GLY A 57 1.18 6.48 10.06
C GLY A 57 2.48 6.09 9.35
N VAL A 58 2.59 6.37 8.04
CA VAL A 58 3.73 5.91 7.23
C VAL A 58 4.80 6.98 6.98
N ALA A 59 4.52 8.27 7.21
CA ALA A 59 5.42 9.37 6.86
C ALA A 59 6.82 9.22 7.47
N LYS A 60 6.92 8.98 8.78
CA LYS A 60 8.22 8.78 9.48
C LYS A 60 8.96 7.52 9.01
N MET A 61 8.23 6.51 8.56
CA MET A 61 8.82 5.29 8.01
C MET A 61 9.42 5.58 6.62
N LEU A 62 8.69 6.29 5.77
CA LEU A 62 9.19 6.75 4.47
C LEU A 62 10.40 7.67 4.63
N GLU A 63 10.34 8.67 5.51
CA GLU A 63 11.46 9.59 5.78
C GLU A 63 12.74 8.87 6.19
N ARG A 64 12.64 7.85 7.06
CA ARG A 64 13.79 7.03 7.46
C ARG A 64 14.34 6.19 6.30
N ALA A 65 13.46 5.63 5.47
CA ALA A 65 13.88 4.87 4.29
C ALA A 65 14.68 5.78 3.34
N PHE A 66 14.09 6.90 2.92
CA PHE A 66 14.75 7.87 2.05
C PHE A 66 15.98 8.56 2.68
N GLY A 67 16.05 8.60 4.02
CA GLY A 67 17.21 9.07 4.78
C GLY A 67 18.33 8.04 4.99
N THR A 68 18.19 6.82 4.45
CA THR A 68 19.20 5.76 4.62
C THR A 68 20.51 6.15 3.94
N ARG A 69 21.60 6.15 4.70
CA ARG A 69 22.93 6.53 4.20
C ARG A 69 23.38 5.59 3.07
N ASN A 70 23.90 6.19 1.99
CA ASN A 70 24.40 5.48 0.81
C ASN A 70 23.36 4.59 0.10
N ALA A 71 22.07 4.86 0.29
CA ALA A 71 21.02 4.15 -0.43
C ALA A 71 21.18 4.35 -1.95
N LYS A 72 20.97 3.27 -2.71
CA LYS A 72 20.97 3.28 -4.18
C LYS A 72 19.58 3.39 -4.78
N ALA A 73 18.58 2.96 -4.02
CA ALA A 73 17.16 3.02 -4.33
C ALA A 73 16.36 2.90 -3.01
N VAL A 74 15.06 3.13 -3.06
CA VAL A 74 14.12 2.72 -2.02
C VAL A 74 13.20 1.65 -2.61
N ALA A 75 13.07 0.52 -1.93
CA ALA A 75 12.12 -0.52 -2.31
C ALA A 75 10.82 -0.37 -1.50
N LEU A 76 9.69 -0.34 -2.18
CA LEU A 76 8.36 -0.35 -1.59
C LEU A 76 7.72 -1.70 -1.87
N VAL A 77 7.28 -2.38 -0.82
CA VAL A 77 6.50 -3.62 -0.95
C VAL A 77 5.05 -3.29 -0.66
N ILE A 78 4.17 -3.54 -1.62
CA ILE A 78 2.75 -3.16 -1.55
C ILE A 78 1.88 -4.41 -1.51
N ASN A 79 1.00 -4.47 -0.51
CA ASN A 79 -0.06 -5.47 -0.42
C ASN A 79 -1.35 -4.81 0.09
N SER A 80 -2.12 -4.21 -0.82
CA SER A 80 -3.27 -3.38 -0.48
C SER A 80 -4.43 -3.50 -1.46
N PRO A 81 -5.67 -3.71 -0.97
CA PRO A 81 -6.89 -3.75 -1.77
C PRO A 81 -7.42 -2.35 -2.14
N GLY A 82 -6.72 -1.30 -1.69
CA GLY A 82 -7.12 0.10 -1.82
C GLY A 82 -7.73 0.68 -0.55
N GLY A 83 -8.58 1.69 -0.73
CA GLY A 83 -9.23 2.41 0.37
C GLY A 83 -9.41 3.89 0.02
N SER A 84 -9.17 4.77 1.00
CA SER A 84 -9.37 6.21 0.86
C SER A 84 -8.59 6.81 -0.33
N PRO A 85 -9.25 7.48 -1.29
CA PRO A 85 -8.55 8.12 -2.41
C PRO A 85 -7.63 9.25 -1.95
N VAL A 86 -8.01 9.96 -0.88
CA VAL A 86 -7.22 11.05 -0.31
C VAL A 86 -5.93 10.51 0.31
N GLN A 87 -6.01 9.50 1.18
CA GLN A 87 -4.83 8.95 1.84
C GLN A 87 -3.89 8.29 0.83
N SER A 88 -4.44 7.57 -0.16
CA SER A 88 -3.66 6.97 -1.25
C SER A 88 -2.85 8.01 -2.01
N ARG A 89 -3.51 9.11 -2.43
CA ARG A 89 -2.84 10.20 -3.15
C ARG A 89 -1.82 10.95 -2.30
N GLN A 90 -2.11 11.16 -1.01
CA GLN A 90 -1.17 11.81 -0.08
C GLN A 90 0.09 10.98 0.15
N ILE A 91 -0.04 9.66 0.28
CA ILE A 91 1.10 8.74 0.36
C ILE A 91 1.90 8.75 -0.95
N TYR A 92 1.23 8.66 -2.10
CA TYR A 92 1.85 8.79 -3.43
C TYR A 92 2.70 10.07 -3.54
N LEU A 93 2.10 11.22 -3.20
CA LEU A 93 2.80 12.51 -3.27
C LEU A 93 4.01 12.54 -2.33
N ARG A 94 3.88 12.03 -1.10
CA ARG A 94 4.99 12.02 -0.15
C ARG A 94 6.16 11.17 -0.65
N ILE A 95 5.89 10.02 -1.25
CA ILE A 95 6.91 9.15 -1.86
C ILE A 95 7.62 9.92 -2.99
N ARG A 96 6.88 10.52 -3.93
CA ARG A 96 7.47 11.27 -5.05
C ARG A 96 8.27 12.48 -4.59
N GLN A 97 7.79 13.21 -3.57
CA GLN A 97 8.51 14.32 -2.97
C GLN A 97 9.86 13.85 -2.39
N LEU A 98 9.85 12.79 -1.57
CA LEU A 98 11.07 12.25 -0.97
C LEU A 98 12.04 11.70 -2.03
N ALA A 99 11.53 11.04 -3.07
CA ALA A 99 12.33 10.55 -4.19
C ALA A 99 13.04 11.70 -4.93
N ALA A 100 12.32 12.80 -5.20
CA ALA A 100 12.89 13.98 -5.83
C ALA A 100 13.92 14.68 -4.91
N GLU A 101 13.60 14.89 -3.63
CA GLU A 101 14.48 15.52 -2.65
C GLU A 101 15.80 14.75 -2.46
N LYS A 102 15.72 13.41 -2.43
CA LYS A 102 16.88 12.54 -2.20
C LYS A 102 17.54 12.03 -3.48
N LYS A 103 16.92 12.27 -4.64
CA LYS A 103 17.36 11.77 -5.95
C LYS A 103 17.56 10.25 -5.94
N LEU A 104 16.64 9.54 -5.28
CA LEU A 104 16.66 8.08 -5.19
C LEU A 104 15.55 7.48 -6.04
N PRO A 105 15.86 6.47 -6.88
CA PRO A 105 14.83 5.73 -7.58
C PRO A 105 13.99 4.91 -6.60
N VAL A 106 12.72 4.76 -6.93
CA VAL A 106 11.72 4.00 -6.16
C VAL A 106 11.35 2.75 -6.94
N LEU A 107 11.62 1.58 -6.36
CA LEU A 107 11.29 0.28 -6.92
C LEU A 107 10.10 -0.29 -6.15
N VAL A 108 8.99 -0.54 -6.82
CA VAL A 108 7.79 -1.10 -6.22
C VAL A 108 7.73 -2.59 -6.50
N PHE A 109 7.39 -3.37 -5.47
CA PHE A 109 7.15 -4.80 -5.54
C PHE A 109 5.75 -5.07 -5.00
N VAL A 110 4.86 -5.54 -5.87
CA VAL A 110 3.50 -5.95 -5.50
C VAL A 110 3.57 -7.39 -4.99
N GLU A 111 3.01 -7.63 -3.81
CA GLU A 111 2.79 -8.99 -3.29
C GLU A 111 1.47 -9.52 -3.85
N ASP A 112 0.47 -9.79 -3.02
CA ASP A 112 -0.79 -10.37 -3.49
C ASP A 112 -1.61 -9.35 -4.30
N VAL A 113 -1.77 -8.13 -3.77
CA VAL A 113 -2.66 -7.13 -4.37
C VAL A 113 -2.04 -5.73 -4.35
N ALA A 114 -2.13 -5.01 -5.47
CA ALA A 114 -2.02 -3.56 -5.55
C ALA A 114 -3.18 -3.03 -6.40
N ALA A 115 -4.33 -2.85 -5.77
CA ALA A 115 -5.58 -2.49 -6.43
C ALA A 115 -6.14 -1.16 -5.92
N SER A 116 -6.83 -0.39 -6.78
CA SER A 116 -7.46 0.88 -6.45
C SER A 116 -6.45 1.84 -5.79
N GLY A 117 -6.70 2.31 -4.56
CA GLY A 117 -5.75 3.13 -3.79
C GLY A 117 -4.36 2.50 -3.63
N GLY A 118 -4.25 1.17 -3.58
CA GLY A 118 -2.97 0.45 -3.54
C GLY A 118 -2.19 0.62 -4.85
N TYR A 119 -2.88 0.53 -5.99
CA TYR A 119 -2.30 0.81 -7.30
C TYR A 119 -1.88 2.28 -7.44
N MET A 120 -2.69 3.21 -6.90
CA MET A 120 -2.34 4.63 -6.85
C MET A 120 -1.01 4.88 -6.13
N ILE A 121 -0.74 4.15 -5.03
CA ILE A 121 0.55 4.22 -4.34
C ILE A 121 1.65 3.54 -5.16
N ALA A 122 1.36 2.40 -5.82
CA ALA A 122 2.30 1.71 -6.69
C ALA A 122 2.80 2.61 -7.83
N CYS A 123 1.94 3.47 -8.38
CA CYS A 123 2.31 4.48 -9.37
C CYS A 123 3.38 5.49 -8.87
N ALA A 124 3.70 5.55 -7.58
CA ALA A 124 4.81 6.37 -7.08
C ALA A 124 6.19 5.77 -7.43
N GLY A 125 6.25 4.48 -7.78
CA GLY A 125 7.46 3.80 -8.24
C GLY A 125 7.92 4.31 -9.60
N ASP A 126 9.23 4.38 -9.79
CA ASP A 126 9.82 4.55 -11.12
C ASP A 126 9.74 3.24 -11.92
N GLU A 127 9.72 2.10 -11.20
CA GLU A 127 9.48 0.76 -11.73
C GLU A 127 8.57 -0.05 -10.78
N ILE A 128 7.69 -0.86 -11.34
CA ILE A 128 6.72 -1.71 -10.65
C ILE A 128 6.95 -3.16 -11.08
N TYR A 129 7.24 -4.03 -10.11
CA TYR A 129 7.40 -5.47 -10.27
C TYR A 129 6.26 -6.20 -9.57
N CYS A 130 5.87 -7.36 -10.10
CA CYS A 130 4.83 -8.21 -9.52
C CYS A 130 5.11 -9.70 -9.75
N ASP A 131 4.40 -10.56 -9.03
CA ASP A 131 4.29 -11.99 -9.35
C ASP A 131 3.30 -12.19 -10.51
N PRO A 132 3.40 -13.26 -11.33
CA PRO A 132 2.40 -13.58 -12.34
C PRO A 132 0.96 -13.63 -11.81
N SER A 133 0.79 -13.99 -10.53
CA SER A 133 -0.50 -14.14 -9.85
C SER A 133 -0.92 -12.92 -9.04
N SER A 134 -0.07 -11.89 -8.93
CA SER A 134 -0.44 -10.64 -8.26
C SER A 134 -1.63 -9.97 -8.96
N ILE A 135 -2.51 -9.33 -8.18
CA ILE A 135 -3.64 -8.55 -8.71
C ILE A 135 -3.30 -7.07 -8.75
N LEU A 136 -3.36 -6.47 -9.94
CA LEU A 136 -3.10 -5.04 -10.17
C LEU A 136 -4.27 -4.35 -10.88
N GLY A 137 -4.34 -3.03 -10.75
CA GLY A 137 -5.35 -2.22 -11.42
C GLY A 137 -6.48 -1.82 -10.47
N SER A 138 -7.72 -2.15 -10.80
CA SER A 138 -8.92 -1.64 -10.15
C SER A 138 -8.95 -0.10 -10.15
N ILE A 139 -8.61 0.49 -11.31
CA ILE A 139 -8.56 1.95 -11.49
C ILE A 139 -9.98 2.46 -11.66
N GLY A 140 -10.59 2.83 -10.54
CA GLY A 140 -11.98 3.28 -10.48
C GLY A 140 -12.33 3.79 -9.08
N VAL A 141 -13.55 4.31 -8.96
CA VAL A 141 -14.07 4.87 -7.71
C VAL A 141 -15.40 4.20 -7.40
N VAL A 142 -15.51 3.66 -6.19
CA VAL A 142 -16.75 3.05 -5.69
C VAL A 142 -17.12 3.68 -4.36
N GLY A 143 -18.43 3.80 -4.14
CA GLY A 143 -19.03 4.16 -2.86
C GLY A 143 -20.45 3.63 -2.85
N GLY A 144 -20.93 3.22 -1.67
CA GLY A 144 -22.24 2.62 -1.54
C GLY A 144 -22.66 2.46 -0.09
N SER A 145 -23.96 2.23 0.10
CA SER A 145 -24.61 1.91 1.36
C SER A 145 -25.78 0.97 1.07
N PHE A 146 -26.48 0.54 2.11
CA PHE A 146 -27.67 -0.29 1.99
C PHE A 146 -28.95 0.55 2.05
N GLY A 147 -30.03 0.04 1.43
CA GLY A 147 -31.39 0.54 1.61
C GLY A 147 -32.17 -0.36 2.58
N PHE A 148 -32.67 0.21 3.67
CA PHE A 148 -33.38 -0.45 4.76
C PHE A 148 -34.81 0.07 4.95
N GLN A 149 -35.30 0.97 4.10
CA GLN A 149 -36.64 1.58 4.21
C GLN A 149 -37.76 0.53 4.29
N GLU A 150 -37.69 -0.53 3.47
CA GLU A 150 -38.69 -1.60 3.51
C GLU A 150 -38.52 -2.53 4.71
N ALA A 151 -37.29 -2.70 5.21
CA ALA A 151 -37.02 -3.51 6.39
C ALA A 151 -37.63 -2.87 7.63
N ILE A 152 -37.39 -1.57 7.85
CA ILE A 152 -37.93 -0.84 9.02
C ILE A 152 -39.47 -0.76 8.97
N LYS A 153 -40.03 -0.59 7.77
CA LYS A 153 -41.48 -0.57 7.56
C LYS A 153 -42.14 -1.89 7.96
N LYS A 154 -41.53 -3.03 7.59
CA LYS A 154 -42.05 -4.37 7.93
C LYS A 154 -42.11 -4.64 9.43
N ILE A 155 -41.21 -4.04 10.21
CA ILE A 155 -41.14 -4.22 11.67
C ILE A 155 -41.78 -3.05 12.43
N GLY A 156 -42.51 -2.16 11.74
CA GLY A 156 -43.24 -1.07 12.36
C GLY A 156 -42.39 0.09 12.88
N ILE A 157 -41.14 0.21 12.44
CA ILE A 157 -40.25 1.31 12.82
C ILE A 157 -40.49 2.51 11.88
N GLU A 158 -40.79 3.66 12.48
CA GLU A 158 -40.94 4.94 11.79
C GLU A 158 -39.64 5.77 11.89
N ARG A 159 -39.11 6.22 10.75
CA ARG A 159 -37.98 7.16 10.72
C ARG A 159 -38.46 8.60 10.76
N ARG A 160 -38.09 9.34 11.79
CA ARG A 160 -38.33 10.80 11.91
C ARG A 160 -37.02 11.55 11.72
N LEU A 161 -36.86 12.23 10.59
CA LEU A 161 -35.65 12.96 10.22
C LEU A 161 -35.95 14.46 10.09
N TYR A 162 -35.16 15.28 10.75
CA TYR A 162 -35.22 16.75 10.66
C TYR A 162 -33.84 17.26 10.27
N THR A 163 -33.75 18.04 9.19
CA THR A 163 -32.46 18.49 8.63
C THR A 163 -32.41 19.99 8.40
N ALA A 164 -31.23 20.57 8.59
CA ALA A 164 -30.87 21.89 8.07
C ALA A 164 -29.94 21.72 6.85
N GLY A 165 -30.33 22.32 5.72
CA GLY A 165 -29.64 22.20 4.43
C GLY A 165 -30.32 21.22 3.45
N ILE A 166 -30.47 21.65 2.20
CA ILE A 166 -31.32 21.00 1.18
C ILE A 166 -30.95 19.54 0.93
N HIS A 167 -29.65 19.22 0.94
CA HIS A 167 -29.14 17.90 0.59
C HIS A 167 -28.64 17.09 1.79
N LYS A 168 -29.00 17.48 3.02
CA LYS A 168 -28.41 16.92 4.24
C LYS A 168 -28.92 15.51 4.60
N ALA A 169 -29.91 15.01 3.86
CA ALA A 169 -30.40 13.63 3.91
C ALA A 169 -29.89 12.76 2.74
N THR A 170 -28.96 13.25 1.91
CA THR A 170 -28.39 12.48 0.79
C THR A 170 -27.80 11.17 1.29
N LEU A 171 -28.16 10.04 0.65
CA LEU A 171 -27.74 8.68 1.01
C LEU A 171 -28.19 8.20 2.40
N ASP A 172 -29.27 8.77 2.93
CA ASP A 172 -29.92 8.18 4.10
C ASP A 172 -30.40 6.75 3.77
N PRO A 173 -29.88 5.71 4.46
CA PRO A 173 -30.18 4.33 4.11
C PRO A 173 -31.64 3.92 4.39
N PHE A 174 -32.42 4.77 5.03
CA PHE A 174 -33.81 4.47 5.41
C PHE A 174 -34.83 5.32 4.64
N LEU A 175 -34.39 6.14 3.69
CA LEU A 175 -35.25 6.84 2.75
C LEU A 175 -35.18 6.18 1.37
N PRO A 176 -36.21 6.34 0.53
CA PRO A 176 -36.11 6.00 -0.89
C PRO A 176 -34.96 6.78 -1.55
N GLU A 177 -34.29 6.13 -2.50
CA GLU A 177 -33.20 6.78 -3.25
C GLU A 177 -33.76 7.90 -4.13
N ASN A 178 -33.13 9.08 -4.07
CA ASN A 178 -33.47 10.22 -4.91
C ASN A 178 -32.55 10.24 -6.16
N PRO A 179 -33.10 10.19 -7.40
CA PRO A 179 -32.32 10.25 -8.62
C PRO A 179 -31.39 11.47 -8.73
N ASP A 180 -31.79 12.63 -8.22
CA ASP A 180 -30.97 13.84 -8.23
C ASP A 180 -29.76 13.72 -7.30
N ASP A 181 -29.93 13.06 -6.16
CA ASP A 181 -28.86 12.78 -5.21
C ASP A 181 -27.85 11.80 -5.82
N VAL A 182 -28.33 10.78 -6.52
CA VAL A 182 -27.50 9.83 -7.28
C VAL A 182 -26.73 10.53 -8.38
N ALA A 183 -27.37 11.43 -9.13
CA ALA A 183 -26.71 12.19 -10.18
C ALA A 183 -25.56 13.04 -9.63
N ARG A 184 -25.76 13.70 -8.48
CA ARG A 184 -24.70 14.46 -7.78
C ARG A 184 -23.59 13.57 -7.26
N LEU A 185 -23.91 12.41 -6.67
CA LEU A 185 -22.90 11.45 -6.22
C LEU A 185 -22.04 10.94 -7.39
N LYS A 186 -22.68 10.57 -8.51
CA LYS A 186 -21.96 10.14 -9.72
C LYS A 186 -21.08 11.25 -10.29
N ALA A 187 -21.49 12.51 -10.20
CA ALA A 187 -20.64 13.63 -10.60
C ALA A 187 -19.35 13.70 -9.77
N ILE A 188 -19.48 13.61 -8.44
CA ILE A 188 -18.33 13.57 -7.52
C ILE A 188 -17.43 12.36 -7.82
N GLN A 189 -18.00 11.18 -8.06
CA GLN A 189 -17.23 9.99 -8.41
C GLN A 189 -16.45 10.17 -9.72
N ARG A 190 -17.06 10.79 -10.74
CA ARG A 190 -16.38 11.11 -12.00
C ARG A 190 -15.21 12.07 -11.81
N GLU A 191 -15.36 13.08 -10.96
CA GLU A 191 -14.26 14.01 -10.63
C GLU A 191 -13.09 13.28 -9.96
N ILE A 192 -13.36 12.44 -8.96
CA ILE A 192 -12.33 11.65 -8.27
C ILE A 192 -11.67 10.67 -9.25
N HIS A 193 -12.46 10.04 -10.11
CA HIS A 193 -11.96 9.10 -11.10
C HIS A 193 -11.04 9.77 -12.12
N ALA A 194 -11.41 10.95 -12.63
CA ALA A 194 -10.57 11.73 -13.52
C ALA A 194 -9.21 12.08 -12.91
N ILE A 195 -9.18 12.42 -11.61
CA ILE A 195 -7.92 12.65 -10.87
C ILE A 195 -7.06 11.38 -10.83
N PHE A 196 -7.68 10.21 -10.62
CA PHE A 196 -6.95 8.95 -10.58
C PHE A 196 -6.40 8.58 -11.97
N ILE A 197 -7.20 8.70 -13.03
CA ILE A 197 -6.77 8.49 -14.42
C ILE A 197 -5.57 9.38 -14.74
N ALA A 198 -5.65 10.68 -14.42
CA ALA A 198 -4.58 11.64 -14.67
C ALA A 198 -3.27 11.24 -13.95
N LEU A 199 -3.38 10.78 -12.70
CA LEU A 199 -2.23 10.30 -11.92
C LEU A 199 -1.59 9.06 -12.56
N VAL A 200 -2.39 8.07 -12.97
CA VAL A 200 -1.88 6.85 -13.61
C VAL A 200 -1.20 7.18 -14.94
N LYS A 201 -1.84 8.02 -15.77
CA LYS A 201 -1.26 8.48 -17.05
C LYS A 201 0.05 9.24 -16.83
N GLN A 202 0.13 10.11 -15.83
CA GLN A 202 1.35 10.83 -15.49
C GLN A 202 2.48 9.89 -15.04
N SER A 203 2.17 8.88 -14.22
CA SER A 203 3.14 7.94 -13.69
C SER A 203 3.66 6.97 -14.76
N ARG A 204 2.73 6.30 -15.45
CA ARG A 204 3.05 5.22 -16.39
C ARG A 204 3.47 5.77 -17.75
N GLY A 205 2.91 6.90 -18.18
CA GLY A 205 3.25 7.59 -19.42
C GLY A 205 3.09 6.67 -20.64
N GLY A 206 4.06 6.72 -21.56
CA GLY A 206 4.09 5.88 -22.76
C GLY A 206 4.28 4.38 -22.51
N ARG A 207 4.35 3.93 -21.25
CA ARG A 207 4.37 2.49 -20.92
C ARG A 207 2.98 1.87 -20.99
N LEU A 208 1.91 2.65 -20.82
CA LEU A 208 0.54 2.14 -20.95
C LEU A 208 0.28 1.70 -22.38
N LYS A 209 -0.21 0.47 -22.53
CA LYS A 209 -0.48 -0.16 -23.83
C LYS A 209 -1.95 -0.51 -24.03
N GLY A 210 -2.72 -0.66 -22.96
CA GLY A 210 -4.16 -0.92 -23.03
C GLY A 210 -4.96 0.29 -23.48
N ALA A 211 -6.17 0.04 -23.96
CA ALA A 211 -7.10 1.10 -24.35
C ALA A 211 -7.65 1.81 -23.09
N GLU A 212 -7.94 3.12 -23.19
CA GLU A 212 -8.39 3.88 -22.02
C GLU A 212 -9.73 3.41 -21.45
N ASP A 213 -10.62 2.98 -22.34
CA ASP A 213 -11.94 2.40 -22.03
C ASP A 213 -11.87 0.95 -21.51
N GLU A 214 -10.67 0.36 -21.45
CA GLU A 214 -10.38 -0.90 -20.77
C GLU A 214 -9.68 -0.64 -19.42
N LEU A 215 -8.62 0.16 -19.44
CA LEU A 215 -7.75 0.38 -18.28
C LEU A 215 -8.41 1.14 -17.13
N PHE A 216 -9.35 2.03 -17.44
CA PHE A 216 -9.96 2.95 -16.47
C PHE A 216 -11.43 2.60 -16.18
N THR A 217 -11.77 1.32 -16.20
CA THR A 217 -13.14 0.83 -15.93
C THR A 217 -13.36 0.44 -14.47
N GLY A 218 -12.27 0.21 -13.73
CA GLY A 218 -12.29 -0.44 -12.42
C GLY A 218 -11.99 -1.94 -12.48
N GLU A 219 -11.72 -2.50 -13.66
CA GLU A 219 -11.23 -3.87 -13.82
C GLU A 219 -9.81 -4.04 -13.22
N TYR A 220 -9.46 -5.28 -12.88
CA TYR A 220 -8.17 -5.67 -12.37
C TYR A 220 -7.65 -6.91 -13.09
N TRP A 221 -6.33 -7.08 -13.11
CA TRP A 221 -5.67 -8.10 -13.91
C TRP A 221 -4.61 -8.82 -13.09
N ALA A 222 -4.37 -10.07 -13.45
CA ALA A 222 -3.20 -10.83 -13.01
C ALA A 222 -1.90 -10.19 -13.54
N GLY A 223 -0.78 -10.49 -12.89
CA GLY A 223 0.51 -9.84 -13.12
C GLY A 223 1.01 -9.89 -14.55
N GLU A 224 0.89 -11.04 -15.23
CA GLU A 224 1.31 -11.15 -16.63
C GLU A 224 0.54 -10.20 -17.55
N THR A 225 -0.79 -10.21 -17.43
CA THR A 225 -1.66 -9.30 -18.19
C THR A 225 -1.38 -7.85 -17.80
N ALA A 226 -1.17 -7.55 -16.52
CA ALA A 226 -0.84 -6.21 -16.05
C ALA A 226 0.47 -5.68 -16.66
N VAL A 227 1.50 -6.52 -16.83
CA VAL A 227 2.73 -6.18 -17.56
C VAL A 227 2.43 -5.94 -19.04
N GLY A 228 1.62 -6.80 -19.67
CA GLY A 228 1.18 -6.65 -21.06
C GLY A 228 0.46 -5.32 -21.33
N LEU A 229 -0.37 -4.88 -20.38
CA LEU A 229 -1.12 -3.62 -20.42
C LEU A 229 -0.27 -2.39 -20.04
N GLY A 230 0.94 -2.60 -19.50
CA GLY A 230 1.83 -1.52 -19.06
C GLY A 230 1.55 -1.00 -17.64
N LEU A 231 0.70 -1.71 -16.88
CA LEU A 231 0.40 -1.41 -15.48
C LEU A 231 1.56 -1.76 -14.54
N ALA A 232 2.38 -2.73 -14.92
CA ALA A 232 3.65 -3.07 -14.30
C ALA A 232 4.78 -3.10 -15.34
N ASP A 233 6.03 -3.07 -14.88
CA ASP A 233 7.23 -3.04 -15.71
C ASP A 233 7.84 -4.44 -15.93
N GLY A 234 7.57 -5.38 -15.03
CA GLY A 234 8.03 -6.76 -15.22
C GLY A 234 7.59 -7.71 -14.11
N ILE A 235 7.80 -8.99 -14.37
CA ILE A 235 7.62 -10.06 -13.39
C ILE A 235 8.90 -10.18 -12.56
N GLY A 236 8.78 -10.21 -11.24
CA GLY A 236 9.92 -10.42 -10.35
C GLY A 236 9.61 -10.23 -8.87
N ASP A 237 10.38 -10.90 -8.02
CA ASP A 237 10.34 -10.73 -6.57
C ASP A 237 11.42 -9.74 -6.09
N LEU A 238 11.22 -9.20 -4.88
CA LEU A 238 12.14 -8.22 -4.29
C LEU A 238 13.58 -8.73 -4.18
N ARG A 239 13.79 -9.98 -3.80
CA ARG A 239 15.14 -10.48 -3.51
C ARG A 239 15.90 -10.76 -4.80
N SER A 240 15.30 -11.44 -5.76
CA SER A 240 15.95 -11.74 -7.04
C SER A 240 16.23 -10.46 -7.83
N THR A 241 15.26 -9.56 -7.93
CA THR A 241 15.38 -8.31 -8.68
C THR A 241 16.47 -7.41 -8.12
N LEU A 242 16.52 -7.22 -6.80
CA LEU A 242 17.56 -6.39 -6.17
C LEU A 242 18.95 -7.01 -6.27
N ARG A 243 19.08 -8.34 -6.18
CA ARG A 243 20.37 -9.02 -6.35
C ARG A 243 20.88 -8.97 -7.78
N ALA A 244 20.00 -9.19 -8.75
CA ALA A 244 20.36 -9.07 -10.17
C ALA A 244 20.85 -7.66 -10.51
N ARG A 245 20.23 -6.63 -9.93
CA ARG A 245 20.56 -5.22 -10.21
C ARG A 245 21.75 -4.68 -9.40
N TYR A 246 21.86 -5.04 -8.13
CA TYR A 246 22.80 -4.42 -7.18
C TYR A 246 23.84 -5.39 -6.60
N GLY A 247 23.85 -6.64 -7.08
CA GLY A 247 24.76 -7.71 -6.66
C GLY A 247 24.23 -8.55 -5.50
N ASP A 248 24.75 -9.78 -5.37
CA ASP A 248 24.31 -10.77 -4.37
C ASP A 248 24.41 -10.31 -2.92
N LYS A 249 25.31 -9.35 -2.66
CA LYS A 249 25.59 -8.78 -1.34
C LYS A 249 24.79 -7.51 -1.03
N VAL A 250 23.79 -7.16 -1.85
CA VAL A 250 22.90 -6.01 -1.58
C VAL A 250 22.28 -6.12 -0.19
N LEU A 251 22.33 -5.02 0.56
CA LEU A 251 21.75 -4.90 1.88
C LEU A 251 20.35 -4.30 1.76
N THR A 252 19.36 -5.02 2.29
CA THR A 252 17.95 -4.61 2.21
C THR A 252 17.36 -4.37 3.62
N PRO A 253 17.79 -3.32 4.33
CA PRO A 253 17.28 -3.06 5.68
C PRO A 253 15.77 -2.76 5.63
N VAL A 254 14.98 -3.56 6.34
CA VAL A 254 13.54 -3.34 6.45
C VAL A 254 13.29 -2.22 7.47
N ILE A 255 12.63 -1.16 7.04
CA ILE A 255 12.31 -0.01 7.88
C ILE A 255 10.96 -0.27 8.55
N ALA A 256 10.99 -0.76 9.78
CA ALA A 256 9.79 -1.01 10.57
C ALA A 256 9.16 0.31 11.09
N PRO A 257 7.84 0.37 11.34
CA PRO A 257 7.21 1.48 12.05
C PRO A 257 7.93 1.78 13.36
N ALA A 258 7.94 3.05 13.77
CA ALA A 258 8.53 3.43 15.05
C ALA A 258 7.71 2.81 16.18
N SER A 259 8.18 1.67 16.71
CA SER A 259 7.58 1.05 17.89
C SER A 259 8.08 1.81 19.12
N GLY A 260 7.18 2.38 19.91
CA GLY A 260 7.55 2.98 21.18
C GLY A 260 8.25 1.95 22.07
N MET A 261 9.26 2.35 22.85
CA MET A 261 10.04 1.46 23.72
C MET A 261 9.18 0.62 24.70
N LEU A 262 7.93 1.03 24.94
CA LEU A 262 6.97 0.33 25.81
C LEU A 262 6.20 -0.82 25.11
N SER A 263 6.19 -0.89 23.78
CA SER A 263 5.45 -1.94 23.05
C SER A 263 6.13 -3.31 23.17
N GLY A 264 7.44 -3.36 23.41
CA GLY A 264 8.18 -4.61 23.63
C GLY A 264 8.03 -5.19 25.03
N LEU A 265 7.62 -4.38 26.02
CA LEU A 265 7.51 -4.78 27.42
C LEU A 265 6.10 -5.28 27.80
N LEU A 266 5.09 -4.94 26.98
CA LEU A 266 3.70 -5.43 27.10
C LEU A 266 3.36 -6.49 26.03
N GLY A 267 4.35 -7.01 25.32
CA GLY A 267 4.19 -7.90 24.19
C GLY A 267 4.06 -9.37 24.56
N ARG A 268 2.81 -9.86 24.71
CA ARG A 268 2.28 -11.17 24.27
C ARG A 268 1.03 -11.51 25.09
N ARG A 269 -0.15 -11.05 24.66
CA ARG A 269 -1.35 -11.86 24.86
C ARG A 269 -1.46 -12.77 23.65
N ALA A 270 -1.25 -14.06 23.87
CA ALA A 270 -1.43 -15.09 22.86
C ALA A 270 -2.87 -15.03 22.31
N PRO A 271 -3.07 -15.20 20.99
CA PRO A 271 -4.41 -15.41 20.45
C PRO A 271 -4.87 -16.80 20.90
N GLY A 272 -5.84 -16.87 21.83
CA GLY A 272 -6.42 -18.16 22.23
C GLY A 272 -6.86 -18.32 23.69
N ALA A 273 -6.58 -17.40 24.60
CA ALA A 273 -7.11 -17.47 25.98
C ALA A 273 -8.38 -16.62 26.14
N GLY A 274 -9.43 -16.99 25.39
CA GLY A 274 -10.77 -16.44 25.58
C GLY A 274 -11.50 -17.23 26.65
N SER A 275 -11.77 -16.59 27.79
CA SER A 275 -12.76 -17.04 28.76
C SER A 275 -14.11 -17.20 28.04
N LEU A 276 -14.60 -18.43 27.94
CA LEU A 276 -15.96 -18.75 27.54
C LEU A 276 -16.93 -18.19 28.57
N SER A 277 -17.58 -17.08 28.23
CA SER A 277 -18.90 -16.73 28.77
C SER A 277 -19.83 -16.62 27.59
N ALA A 278 -20.47 -17.75 27.29
CA ALA A 278 -21.54 -17.83 26.31
C ALA A 278 -22.82 -17.22 26.88
N LEU A 279 -23.60 -16.63 25.96
CA LEU A 279 -25.03 -16.28 26.08
C LEU A 279 -25.34 -14.92 26.74
N ASP A 280 -25.45 -13.89 25.89
CA ASP A 280 -26.72 -13.16 25.72
C ASP A 280 -26.73 -12.45 24.34
N GLY A 281 -27.91 -12.44 23.70
CA GLY A 281 -28.07 -12.35 22.24
C GLY A 281 -27.80 -11.00 21.57
N ILE A 282 -27.41 -11.08 20.29
CA ILE A 282 -27.56 -10.13 19.14
C ILE A 282 -27.21 -8.63 19.35
N ALA A 283 -26.83 -8.18 20.54
CA ALA A 283 -26.47 -6.80 20.83
C ALA A 283 -25.00 -6.73 21.24
N ALA A 284 -24.21 -5.99 20.45
CA ALA A 284 -22.76 -5.78 20.58
C ALA A 284 -21.87 -6.98 20.16
N LEU A 285 -21.71 -7.16 18.85
CA LEU A 285 -20.47 -7.75 18.35
C LEU A 285 -19.31 -6.88 18.87
N PRO A 286 -18.20 -7.47 19.36
CA PRO A 286 -17.02 -6.67 19.71
C PRO A 286 -16.58 -5.86 18.49
N ASP A 287 -16.26 -4.58 18.67
CA ASP A 287 -15.82 -3.69 17.58
C ASP A 287 -14.64 -4.26 16.77
N ASP A 288 -13.79 -5.09 17.39
CA ASP A 288 -12.70 -5.83 16.75
C ASP A 288 -13.19 -6.88 15.73
N LEU A 289 -14.31 -7.53 16.02
CA LEU A 289 -14.93 -8.51 15.13
C LEU A 289 -15.58 -7.82 13.93
N ILE A 290 -16.27 -6.69 14.15
CA ILE A 290 -16.83 -5.87 13.07
C ILE A 290 -15.71 -5.39 12.15
N SER A 291 -14.64 -4.83 12.71
CA SER A 291 -13.47 -4.37 11.96
C SER A 291 -12.81 -5.50 11.15
N ALA A 292 -12.74 -6.71 11.71
CA ALA A 292 -12.21 -7.88 11.01
C ALA A 292 -13.11 -8.33 9.85
N LEU A 293 -14.44 -8.30 10.05
CA LEU A 293 -15.42 -8.65 9.01
C LEU A 293 -15.39 -7.64 7.85
N GLU A 294 -15.35 -6.34 8.15
CA GLU A 294 -15.22 -5.29 7.14
C GLU A 294 -13.93 -5.42 6.34
N THR A 295 -12.80 -5.65 7.02
CA THR A 295 -11.52 -5.89 6.37
C THR A 295 -11.62 -7.12 5.46
N ARG A 296 -12.12 -8.24 5.98
CA ARG A 296 -12.32 -9.47 5.19
C ARG A 296 -13.22 -9.22 3.97
N ALA A 297 -14.31 -8.47 4.10
CA ALA A 297 -15.19 -8.16 2.99
C ALA A 297 -14.46 -7.37 1.87
N ILE A 298 -13.58 -6.44 2.25
CA ILE A 298 -12.76 -5.67 1.29
C ILE A 298 -11.74 -6.56 0.58
N TRP A 299 -11.18 -7.57 1.24
CA TRP A 299 -10.22 -8.51 0.65
C TRP A 299 -10.89 -9.62 -0.17
N ALA A 300 -12.10 -10.03 0.21
CA ALA A 300 -12.84 -11.10 -0.44
C ALA A 300 -13.12 -10.82 -1.92
N LYS A 301 -13.23 -9.55 -2.33
CA LYS A 301 -13.39 -9.16 -3.75
C LYS A 301 -12.21 -9.57 -4.64
N PHE A 302 -11.06 -9.90 -4.04
CA PHE A 302 -9.85 -10.35 -4.71
C PHE A 302 -9.52 -11.82 -4.43
N GLY A 303 -10.41 -12.55 -3.75
CA GLY A 303 -10.22 -13.97 -3.44
C GLY A 303 -9.45 -14.29 -2.15
N PHE A 304 -9.30 -13.31 -1.24
CA PHE A 304 -8.58 -13.45 0.03
C PHE A 304 -9.49 -13.32 1.27
#